data_AF-A0A2V9PYM4-F1
#
_entry.id   AF-A0A2V9PYM4-F1
#
_cell.length_a   1.000
_cell.length_b   1.000
_cell.length_c   1.000
_cell.angle_alpha   90.00
_cell.angle_beta   90.00
_cell.angle_gamma   90.00
#
_symmetry.space_group_name_H-M   'P 1'
#
loop_
_entity.id
_entity.type
_entity.pdbx_description
1 polymer ?
#
loop_
_entity_poly.entity_id
_entity_poly.type
_entity_poly.pdbx_seq_one_letter_code
_entity_poly.pdbx_strand_id
1 'polypeptide(L)'
;MDTVDCSSLLAGIESIEVEPIGKKFVHRFPAEALEKIRSKDLDVILRFGFNILSGDILTAARYGVWSYHHDDNDFYRGGPPHFWELVEKSPLSGVILQVLTEELDGGLVLCKSLFTTEQTTSASVNRYTPYWGSTDMVIRKLNELHRCGWDYVKAKSIPNSPYQGKRKIYRTPTNSEMKGWLGPLILKKAVEYPFRKKTVQHWKIAVRTGHQLLFEFRLMWTSLTFVGLSLRKTTSGLIRSRSSIKESAGRFSTTITIQNAALELHAPKSRPMAR
;
A
#
# COMPACT_ATOMS: atom_id res chain seq x y z
N MET A 1 5.00 10.83 -4.47
CA MET A 1 3.65 10.37 -4.81
C MET A 1 2.75 11.52 -4.48
N ASP A 2 2.07 12.05 -5.49
CA ASP A 2 1.14 13.15 -5.27
C ASP A 2 -0.06 12.63 -4.46
N THR A 3 -0.58 13.45 -3.58
CA THR A 3 -1.76 13.09 -2.80
C THR A 3 -2.98 13.12 -3.70
N VAL A 4 -3.69 12.01 -3.75
CA VAL A 4 -4.95 11.87 -4.48
C VAL A 4 -6.08 12.03 -3.50
N ASP A 5 -7.03 12.91 -3.80
CA ASP A 5 -8.26 13.01 -3.01
C ASP A 5 -9.17 11.81 -3.30
N CYS A 6 -9.39 10.99 -2.28
CA CYS A 6 -10.26 9.82 -2.32
C CYS A 6 -11.64 10.07 -1.69
N SER A 7 -11.98 11.31 -1.32
CA SER A 7 -13.25 11.67 -0.65
C SER A 7 -14.48 11.15 -1.39
N SER A 8 -14.48 11.24 -2.73
CA SER A 8 -15.57 10.74 -3.58
C SER A 8 -15.81 9.23 -3.47
N LEU A 9 -14.78 8.43 -3.20
CA LEU A 9 -14.90 6.99 -3.01
C LEU A 9 -15.58 6.61 -1.69
N LEU A 10 -15.66 7.57 -0.77
CA LEU A 10 -16.22 7.41 0.57
C LEU A 10 -17.56 8.15 0.72
N ALA A 11 -18.12 8.62 -0.39
CA ALA A 11 -19.41 9.30 -0.40
C ALA A 11 -20.52 8.39 0.15
N GLY A 12 -21.34 8.93 1.06
CA GLY A 12 -22.42 8.18 1.71
C GLY A 12 -21.99 7.33 2.90
N ILE A 13 -20.69 7.30 3.23
CA ILE A 13 -20.19 6.70 4.47
C ILE A 13 -20.24 7.77 5.56
N GLU A 14 -20.70 7.38 6.75
CA GLU A 14 -20.70 8.28 7.90
C GLU A 14 -19.27 8.72 8.25
N SER A 15 -19.09 10.04 8.41
CA SER A 15 -17.80 10.65 8.73
C SER A 15 -17.83 11.31 10.09
N ILE A 16 -16.76 11.12 10.86
CA ILE A 16 -16.53 11.85 12.12
C ILE A 16 -15.23 12.63 11.94
N GLU A 17 -15.33 13.96 11.88
CA GLU A 17 -14.15 14.82 11.91
C GLU A 17 -13.62 14.95 13.33
N VAL A 18 -12.32 14.74 13.49
CA VAL A 18 -11.64 14.76 14.79
C VAL A 18 -10.30 15.45 14.63
N GLU A 19 -10.11 16.53 15.37
CA GLU A 19 -8.77 17.09 15.57
C GLU A 19 -8.12 16.37 16.75
N PRO A 20 -6.98 15.67 16.56
CA PRO A 20 -6.35 14.93 17.64
C PRO A 20 -5.69 15.87 18.65
N ILE A 21 -5.78 15.52 19.93
CA ILE A 21 -5.05 16.16 21.02
C ILE A 21 -3.64 15.56 21.09
N GLY A 22 -2.60 16.38 21.08
CA GLY A 22 -1.25 15.84 21.23
C GLY A 22 -0.12 16.85 21.10
N LYS A 23 1.08 16.42 21.49
CA LYS A 23 2.34 17.13 21.22
C LYS A 23 3.22 16.26 20.32
N LYS A 24 3.84 16.87 19.30
CA LYS A 24 4.81 16.25 18.38
C LYS A 24 4.21 15.09 17.55
N PHE A 25 4.40 13.86 18.02
CA PHE A 25 4.16 12.63 17.24
C PHE A 25 3.12 11.71 17.88
N VAL A 26 2.57 12.05 19.05
CA VAL A 26 1.58 11.22 19.74
C VAL A 26 0.22 11.91 19.64
N HIS A 27 -0.77 11.20 19.13
CA HIS A 27 -2.14 11.65 18.94
C HIS A 27 -3.07 10.88 19.88
N ARG A 28 -3.85 11.64 20.64
CA ARG A 28 -4.96 11.17 21.48
C ARG A 28 -6.25 11.80 20.96
N PHE A 29 -7.38 11.19 21.26
CA PHE A 29 -8.67 11.67 20.78
C PHE A 29 -9.41 12.37 21.92
N PRO A 30 -10.11 13.47 21.64
CA PRO A 30 -10.94 14.13 22.66
C PRO A 30 -12.08 13.20 23.10
N ALA A 31 -12.55 13.39 24.33
CA ALA A 31 -13.56 12.53 24.94
C ALA A 31 -14.86 12.50 24.12
N GLU A 32 -15.31 13.64 23.59
CA GLU A 32 -16.52 13.69 22.77
C GLU A 32 -16.41 12.89 21.46
N ALA A 33 -15.21 12.80 20.87
CA ALA A 33 -14.98 11.98 19.69
C ALA A 33 -14.96 10.49 20.06
N LEU A 34 -14.33 10.14 21.18
CA LEU A 34 -14.28 8.76 21.68
C LEU A 34 -15.69 8.22 21.98
N GLU A 35 -16.55 9.02 22.60
CA GLU A 35 -17.94 8.62 22.87
C GLU A 35 -18.73 8.40 21.58
N LYS A 36 -18.56 9.29 20.58
CA LYS A 36 -19.17 9.10 19.26
C LYS A 36 -18.68 7.82 18.60
N ILE A 37 -17.37 7.55 18.63
CA ILE A 37 -16.77 6.34 18.02
C ILE A 37 -17.29 5.08 18.72
N ARG A 38 -17.30 5.05 20.06
CA ARG A 38 -17.79 3.91 20.86
C ARG A 38 -19.27 3.63 20.61
N SER A 39 -20.07 4.68 20.42
CA SER A 39 -21.50 4.54 20.11
C SER A 39 -21.79 3.79 18.80
N LYS A 40 -20.80 3.64 17.92
CA LYS A 40 -20.93 2.89 16.65
C LYS A 40 -20.76 1.38 16.81
N ASP A 41 -20.39 0.89 18.00
CA ASP A 41 -20.23 -0.53 18.31
C ASP A 41 -19.37 -1.27 17.26
N LEU A 42 -18.22 -0.68 16.95
CA LEU A 42 -17.33 -1.16 15.89
C LEU A 42 -16.58 -2.42 16.33
N ASP A 43 -16.48 -3.40 15.43
CA ASP A 43 -15.62 -4.55 15.64
C ASP A 43 -14.14 -4.18 15.54
N VAL A 44 -13.76 -3.43 14.51
CA VAL A 44 -12.35 -3.10 14.19
C VAL A 44 -12.27 -1.65 13.71
N ILE A 45 -11.22 -0.94 14.12
CA ILE A 45 -10.84 0.35 13.51
C ILE A 45 -9.60 0.12 12.64
N LEU A 46 -9.64 0.52 11.37
CA LEU A 46 -8.47 0.49 10.49
C LEU A 46 -7.78 1.86 10.46
N ARG A 47 -6.49 1.89 10.77
CA ARG A 47 -5.69 3.12 10.81
C ARG A 47 -4.93 3.32 9.49
N PHE A 48 -5.33 4.36 8.74
CA PHE A 48 -4.66 4.80 7.50
C PHE A 48 -3.92 6.14 7.62
N GLY A 49 -4.09 6.86 8.74
CA GLY A 49 -3.50 8.19 8.97
C GLY A 49 -3.08 8.38 10.44
N PHE A 50 -2.97 9.63 10.89
CA PHE A 50 -2.49 10.01 12.23
C PHE A 50 -1.03 9.67 12.47
N ASN A 51 -0.43 10.32 13.47
CA ASN A 51 0.88 9.88 13.97
C ASN A 51 0.69 8.66 14.89
N ILE A 52 1.41 8.58 15.99
CA ILE A 52 1.33 7.46 16.94
C ILE A 52 0.06 7.62 17.77
N LEU A 53 -0.91 6.72 17.61
CA LEU A 53 -2.11 6.70 18.45
C LEU A 53 -1.78 6.23 19.87
N SER A 54 -2.41 6.84 20.88
CA SER A 54 -2.25 6.48 22.29
C SER A 54 -3.55 6.74 23.06
N GLY A 55 -3.74 6.03 24.17
CA GLY A 55 -4.88 6.14 25.05
C GLY A 55 -6.13 5.44 24.51
N ASP A 56 -7.27 5.88 25.01
CA ASP A 56 -8.60 5.30 24.86
C ASP A 56 -9.06 4.94 23.44
N ILE A 57 -8.49 5.56 22.42
CA ILE A 57 -8.80 5.21 21.02
C ILE A 57 -8.38 3.77 20.69
N LEU A 58 -7.31 3.26 21.32
CA LEU A 58 -6.76 1.93 21.07
C LEU A 58 -7.75 0.81 21.45
N THR A 59 -8.69 1.10 22.35
CA THR A 59 -9.71 0.18 22.86
C THR A 59 -11.13 0.61 22.50
N ALA A 60 -11.31 1.57 21.59
CA ALA A 60 -12.62 2.09 21.21
C ALA A 60 -13.45 1.14 20.32
N ALA A 61 -12.84 0.07 19.80
CA ALA A 61 -13.50 -1.00 19.04
C ALA A 61 -13.26 -2.36 19.70
N ARG A 62 -14.18 -3.31 19.50
CA ARG A 62 -14.21 -4.62 20.19
C ARG A 62 -12.88 -5.39 20.03
N TYR A 63 -12.26 -5.32 18.86
CA TYR A 63 -11.00 -5.98 18.52
C TYR A 63 -9.87 -4.98 18.21
N GLY A 64 -10.02 -3.75 18.71
CA GLY A 64 -9.00 -2.71 18.72
C GLY A 64 -8.74 -2.02 17.38
N VAL A 65 -7.63 -1.29 17.34
CA VAL A 65 -7.18 -0.56 16.16
C VAL A 65 -6.15 -1.38 15.40
N TRP A 66 -6.45 -1.74 14.16
CA TRP A 66 -5.57 -2.47 13.26
C TRP A 66 -4.80 -1.48 12.39
N SER A 67 -3.48 -1.67 12.29
CA SER A 67 -2.59 -0.83 11.48
C SER A 67 -1.57 -1.68 10.76
N TYR A 68 -1.25 -1.27 9.54
CA TYR A 68 -0.02 -1.72 8.91
C TYR A 68 1.18 -1.09 9.62
N HIS A 69 2.25 -1.87 9.72
CA HIS A 69 3.62 -1.39 9.88
C HIS A 69 4.44 -1.97 8.75
N HIS A 70 5.22 -1.13 8.08
CA HIS A 70 5.87 -1.43 6.81
C HIS A 70 7.36 -1.72 6.98
N ASP A 71 7.70 -2.47 8.02
CA ASP A 71 9.00 -3.10 8.20
C ASP A 71 8.79 -4.41 9.00
N ASP A 72 9.84 -5.23 9.15
CA ASP A 72 9.80 -6.36 10.08
C ASP A 72 9.97 -5.87 11.53
N ASN A 73 8.91 -5.93 12.33
CA ASN A 73 8.90 -5.42 13.71
C ASN A 73 9.90 -6.12 14.67
N ASP A 74 10.42 -7.29 14.29
CA ASP A 74 11.43 -8.00 15.08
C ASP A 74 12.81 -7.33 14.94
N PHE A 75 13.07 -6.62 13.84
CA PHE A 75 14.37 -6.02 13.52
C PHE A 75 14.33 -4.51 13.25
N TYR A 76 13.20 -4.00 12.78
CA TYR A 76 13.04 -2.65 12.24
C TYR A 76 11.74 -2.03 12.77
N ARG A 77 11.89 -1.16 13.77
CA ARG A 77 10.80 -0.34 14.34
C ARG A 77 11.03 1.14 14.07
N GLY A 78 9.97 1.91 13.82
CA GLY A 78 10.05 3.32 13.43
C GLY A 78 10.01 3.53 11.92
N GLY A 79 11.03 4.16 11.33
CA GLY A 79 11.07 4.37 9.89
C GLY A 79 12.37 4.99 9.36
N PRO A 80 12.43 5.36 8.07
CA PRO A 80 11.38 5.23 7.06
C PRO A 80 11.30 3.80 6.50
N PRO A 81 10.10 3.34 6.08
CA PRO A 81 9.89 1.99 5.60
C PRO A 81 10.86 1.54 4.51
N HIS A 82 11.41 0.33 4.68
CA HIS A 82 12.27 -0.41 3.76
C HIS A 82 13.63 0.24 3.45
N PHE A 83 13.97 1.33 4.13
CA PHE A 83 15.24 2.03 3.92
C PHE A 83 16.37 1.37 4.71
N TRP A 84 16.13 1.03 5.97
CA TRP A 84 17.19 0.53 6.84
C TRP A 84 17.53 -0.92 6.52
N GLU A 85 16.58 -1.72 6.06
CA GLU A 85 16.81 -3.04 5.47
C GLU A 85 17.78 -2.95 4.29
N LEU A 86 17.60 -1.95 3.41
CA LEU A 86 18.48 -1.71 2.28
C LEU A 86 19.88 -1.29 2.72
N VAL A 87 20.00 -0.33 3.63
CA VAL A 87 21.29 0.17 4.13
C VAL A 87 22.06 -0.93 4.87
N GLU A 88 21.36 -1.70 5.69
CA GLU A 88 21.93 -2.77 6.49
C GLU A 88 22.08 -4.09 5.73
N LYS A 89 21.71 -4.11 4.45
CA LYS A 89 21.77 -5.28 3.57
C LYS A 89 20.99 -6.49 4.12
N SER A 90 19.87 -6.23 4.80
CA SER A 90 18.91 -7.28 5.12
C SER A 90 18.43 -7.90 3.81
N PRO A 91 18.42 -9.23 3.66
CA PRO A 91 17.89 -9.88 2.47
C PRO A 91 16.37 -9.75 2.37
N LEU A 92 15.70 -9.42 3.49
CA LEU A 92 14.25 -9.40 3.60
C LEU A 92 13.74 -8.06 4.13
N SER A 93 12.58 -7.67 3.59
CA SER A 93 11.77 -6.51 3.90
C SER A 93 10.41 -7.00 4.41
N GLY A 94 9.98 -6.53 5.56
CA GLY A 94 8.76 -7.02 6.23
C GLY A 94 7.57 -6.08 6.07
N VAL A 95 6.36 -6.64 6.09
CA VAL A 95 5.14 -5.89 6.35
C VAL A 95 4.32 -6.68 7.36
N ILE A 96 3.83 -6.00 8.39
CA ILE A 96 2.94 -6.59 9.39
C ILE A 96 1.59 -5.88 9.39
N LEU A 97 0.56 -6.65 9.72
CA LEU A 97 -0.71 -6.12 10.20
C LEU A 97 -0.79 -6.42 11.69
N GLN A 98 -0.97 -5.39 12.51
CA GLN A 98 -0.99 -5.52 13.97
C GLN A 98 -2.20 -4.83 14.59
N VAL A 99 -2.63 -5.32 15.75
CA VAL A 99 -3.48 -4.56 16.66
C VAL A 99 -2.59 -3.67 17.52
N LEU A 100 -2.82 -2.36 17.44
CA LEU A 100 -2.04 -1.37 18.16
C LEU A 100 -2.22 -1.48 19.68
N THR A 101 -1.13 -1.25 20.39
CA THR A 101 -1.08 -1.07 21.85
C THR A 101 -0.38 0.26 22.14
N GLU A 102 -0.15 0.57 23.42
CA GLU A 102 0.67 1.73 23.81
C GLU A 102 2.15 1.57 23.39
N GLU A 103 2.60 0.35 23.07
CA GLU A 103 3.95 0.10 22.59
C GLU A 103 4.06 0.34 21.08
N LEU A 104 4.95 1.25 20.67
CA LEU A 104 5.22 1.52 19.27
C LEU A 104 5.78 0.28 18.56
N ASP A 105 5.10 -0.16 17.50
CA ASP A 105 5.41 -1.34 16.69
C ASP A 105 5.57 -2.65 17.51
N GLY A 106 4.95 -2.67 18.69
CA GLY A 106 4.94 -3.80 19.63
C GLY A 106 3.54 -4.39 19.84
N GLY A 107 2.62 -4.15 18.90
CA GLY A 107 1.25 -4.63 18.97
C GLY A 107 1.13 -6.14 18.83
N LEU A 108 -0.11 -6.64 18.85
CA LEU A 108 -0.39 -8.05 18.52
C LEU A 108 -0.30 -8.23 17.00
N VAL A 109 0.71 -8.94 16.51
CA VAL A 109 0.92 -9.15 15.08
C VAL A 109 -0.06 -10.20 14.54
N LEU A 110 -1.06 -9.77 13.77
CA LEU A 110 -2.07 -10.66 13.19
C LEU A 110 -1.50 -11.51 12.04
N CYS A 111 -0.63 -10.92 11.22
CA CYS A 111 0.14 -11.61 10.19
C CYS A 111 1.34 -10.77 9.76
N LYS A 112 2.32 -11.45 9.14
CA LYS A 112 3.57 -10.90 8.61
C LYS A 112 3.80 -11.44 7.20
N SER A 113 4.22 -10.57 6.30
CA SER A 113 4.64 -10.92 4.95
C SER A 113 6.09 -10.46 4.75
N LEU A 114 6.90 -11.31 4.13
CA LEU A 114 8.33 -11.04 3.88
C LEU A 114 8.57 -10.98 2.38
N PHE A 115 9.36 -9.99 1.96
CA PHE A 115 9.69 -9.73 0.57
C PHE A 115 11.20 -9.59 0.42
N THR A 116 11.73 -9.91 -0.76
CA THR A 116 13.16 -9.71 -1.04
C THR A 116 13.50 -8.22 -1.04
N THR A 117 14.56 -7.85 -0.32
CA THR A 117 15.15 -6.51 -0.37
C THR A 117 16.13 -6.44 -1.54
N GLU A 118 15.74 -5.71 -2.57
CA GLU A 118 16.59 -5.46 -3.74
C GLU A 118 17.73 -4.51 -3.39
N GLN A 119 18.97 -4.95 -3.67
CA GLN A 119 20.18 -4.16 -3.42
C GLN A 119 20.34 -3.09 -4.51
N THR A 120 19.63 -1.98 -4.34
CA THR A 120 19.53 -0.89 -5.31
C THR A 120 20.04 0.43 -4.73
N THR A 121 20.16 1.45 -5.58
CA THR A 121 20.46 2.83 -5.12
C THR A 121 19.21 3.63 -4.74
N SER A 122 18.03 3.01 -4.72
CA SER A 122 16.76 3.70 -4.47
C SER A 122 15.88 2.89 -3.54
N ALA A 123 15.69 3.40 -2.32
CA ALA A 123 14.82 2.78 -1.33
C ALA A 123 13.35 2.66 -1.79
N SER A 124 12.91 3.50 -2.73
CA SER A 124 11.55 3.42 -3.28
C SER A 124 11.26 2.11 -4.01
N VAL A 125 12.28 1.48 -4.62
CA VAL A 125 12.12 0.19 -5.32
C VAL A 125 11.64 -0.88 -4.34
N ASN A 126 12.18 -0.88 -3.12
CA ASN A 126 11.83 -1.82 -2.06
C ASN A 126 10.48 -1.52 -1.39
N ARG A 127 9.73 -0.49 -1.80
CA ARG A 127 8.38 -0.21 -1.28
C ARG A 127 7.28 -0.77 -2.16
N TYR A 128 7.47 -0.83 -3.47
CA TYR A 128 6.40 -1.22 -4.40
C TYR A 128 5.91 -2.65 -4.13
N THR A 129 6.82 -3.63 -4.15
CA THR A 129 6.43 -5.04 -3.95
C THR A 129 5.81 -5.28 -2.58
N PRO A 130 6.38 -4.79 -1.46
CA PRO A 130 5.76 -4.99 -0.16
C PRO A 130 4.40 -4.31 -0.01
N TYR A 131 4.22 -3.09 -0.55
CA TYR A 131 2.95 -2.37 -0.44
C TYR A 131 1.84 -3.07 -1.22
N TRP A 132 2.09 -3.43 -2.48
CA TRP A 132 1.10 -4.14 -3.30
C TRP A 132 0.87 -5.57 -2.82
N GLY A 133 1.93 -6.28 -2.44
CA GLY A 133 1.88 -7.67 -2.02
C GLY A 133 1.27 -7.90 -0.63
N SER A 134 0.89 -6.84 0.09
CA SER A 134 0.30 -6.92 1.44
C SER A 134 -1.13 -6.37 1.53
N THR A 135 -1.71 -5.86 0.43
CA THR A 135 -3.04 -5.24 0.42
C THR A 135 -4.16 -6.17 0.88
N ASP A 136 -4.00 -7.48 0.68
CA ASP A 136 -4.98 -8.51 1.03
C ASP A 136 -4.95 -8.91 2.52
N MET A 137 -3.93 -8.51 3.29
CA MET A 137 -3.76 -8.93 4.69
C MET A 137 -4.97 -8.53 5.56
N VAL A 138 -5.47 -7.30 5.42
CA VAL A 138 -6.66 -6.83 6.14
C VAL A 138 -7.89 -7.63 5.76
N ILE A 139 -8.15 -7.83 4.46
CA ILE A 139 -9.33 -8.56 3.99
C ILE A 139 -9.30 -10.01 4.47
N ARG A 140 -8.13 -10.67 4.42
CA ARG A 140 -7.98 -12.03 4.94
C ARG A 140 -8.28 -12.09 6.44
N LYS A 141 -7.74 -11.17 7.24
CA LYS A 141 -7.94 -11.19 8.70
C LYS A 141 -9.35 -10.81 9.12
N LEU A 142 -10.00 -9.90 8.40
CA LEU A 142 -11.43 -9.63 8.59
C LEU A 142 -12.29 -10.84 8.22
N ASN A 143 -11.94 -11.58 7.16
CA ASN A 143 -12.65 -12.81 6.80
C ASN A 143 -12.48 -13.93 7.84
N GLU A 144 -11.26 -14.13 8.34
CA GLU A 144 -10.99 -15.07 9.44
C GLU A 144 -11.78 -14.68 10.70
N LEU A 145 -11.79 -13.39 11.04
CA LEU A 145 -12.57 -12.85 12.17
C LEU A 145 -14.06 -13.15 12.01
N HIS A 146 -14.63 -12.84 10.84
CA HIS A 146 -16.05 -13.04 10.57
C HIS A 146 -16.46 -14.53 10.63
N ARG A 147 -15.63 -15.42 10.09
CA ARG A 147 -15.96 -16.85 9.97
C ARG A 147 -15.67 -17.66 11.23
N CYS A 148 -14.64 -17.28 11.98
CA CYS A 148 -14.08 -18.12 13.04
C CYS A 148 -14.01 -17.41 14.40
N GLY A 149 -14.30 -16.10 14.45
CA GLY A 149 -14.26 -15.31 15.67
C GLY A 149 -12.85 -14.86 16.09
N TRP A 150 -12.82 -13.99 17.10
CA TRP A 150 -11.58 -13.35 17.55
C TRP A 150 -10.59 -14.33 18.18
N ASP A 151 -11.06 -15.31 18.93
CA ASP A 151 -10.18 -16.30 19.57
C ASP A 151 -9.36 -17.09 18.54
N TYR A 152 -9.96 -17.40 17.39
CA TYR A 152 -9.25 -18.03 16.27
C TYR A 152 -8.16 -17.12 15.71
N VAL A 153 -8.50 -15.85 15.43
CA VAL A 153 -7.56 -14.86 14.89
C VAL A 153 -6.39 -14.64 15.85
N LYS A 154 -6.68 -14.50 17.15
CA LYS A 154 -5.69 -14.31 18.21
C LYS A 154 -4.81 -15.54 18.37
N ALA A 155 -5.37 -16.75 18.35
CA ALA A 155 -4.59 -18.00 18.41
C ALA A 155 -3.65 -18.20 17.21
N LYS A 156 -3.98 -17.61 16.05
CA LYS A 156 -3.16 -17.63 14.83
C LYS A 156 -2.27 -16.40 14.67
N SER A 157 -2.29 -15.48 15.63
CA SER A 157 -1.38 -14.33 15.64
C SER A 157 0.07 -14.80 15.84
N ILE A 158 1.00 -13.96 15.37
CA ILE A 158 2.43 -14.22 15.50
C ILE A 158 2.86 -13.70 16.87
N PRO A 159 3.47 -14.55 17.72
CA PRO A 159 3.97 -14.10 19.01
C PRO A 159 5.06 -13.05 18.82
N ASN A 160 5.07 -12.04 19.68
CA ASN A 160 6.13 -11.04 19.66
C ASN A 160 7.46 -11.71 20.03
N SER A 161 8.44 -11.62 19.14
CA SER A 161 9.80 -12.01 19.44
C SER A 161 10.52 -10.89 20.19
N PRO A 162 11.54 -11.21 21.01
CA PRO A 162 12.45 -10.19 21.51
C PRO A 162 13.01 -9.38 20.35
N TYR A 163 13.03 -8.06 20.52
CA TYR A 163 13.53 -7.16 19.48
C TYR A 163 15.03 -7.36 19.25
N GLN A 164 15.41 -7.58 17.99
CA GLN A 164 16.76 -7.93 17.53
C GLN A 164 17.37 -6.85 16.62
N GLY A 165 16.71 -5.71 16.48
CA GLY A 165 17.20 -4.61 15.66
C GLY A 165 18.48 -3.99 16.19
N LYS A 166 19.32 -3.47 15.27
CA LYS A 166 20.58 -2.80 15.64
C LYS A 166 20.36 -1.46 16.32
N ARG A 167 19.17 -0.88 16.18
CA ARG A 167 18.79 0.40 16.77
C ARG A 167 17.49 0.25 17.54
N LYS A 168 17.37 0.93 18.68
CA LYS A 168 16.14 0.91 19.47
C LYS A 168 14.91 1.37 18.67
N ILE A 169 15.05 2.48 17.94
CA ILE A 169 14.03 3.00 17.01
C ILE A 169 14.76 3.62 15.83
N TYR A 170 14.40 3.20 14.62
CA TYR A 170 14.90 3.76 13.39
C TYR A 170 14.22 5.09 13.07
N ARG A 171 15.00 6.03 12.53
CA ARG A 171 14.56 7.38 12.19
C ARG A 171 14.96 7.72 10.75
N THR A 172 14.43 8.82 10.23
CA THR A 172 14.88 9.41 8.97
C THR A 172 16.40 9.53 8.98
N PRO A 173 17.10 9.01 7.97
CA PRO A 173 18.56 9.01 7.93
C PRO A 173 19.10 10.44 7.89
N THR A 174 20.21 10.65 8.60
CA THR A 174 21.00 11.88 8.55
C THR A 174 21.81 11.97 7.26
N ASN A 175 22.28 13.17 6.91
CA ASN A 175 23.12 13.37 5.72
C ASN A 175 24.42 12.55 5.77
N SER A 176 24.98 12.31 6.96
CA SER A 176 26.17 11.49 7.13
C SER A 176 25.88 10.01 6.88
N GLU A 177 24.74 9.49 7.36
CA GLU A 177 24.31 8.11 7.09
C GLU A 177 24.00 7.90 5.61
N MET A 178 23.34 8.88 4.97
CA MET A 178 23.13 8.86 3.51
C MET A 178 24.44 8.85 2.74
N LYS A 179 25.42 9.67 3.14
CA LYS A 179 26.76 9.69 2.52
C LYS A 179 27.49 8.37 2.73
N GLY A 180 27.40 7.79 3.93
CA GLY A 180 28.01 6.49 4.26
C GLY A 180 27.45 5.35 3.40
N TRP A 181 26.15 5.38 3.11
CA TRP A 181 25.50 4.39 2.25
C TRP A 181 25.74 4.64 0.75
N LEU A 182 25.49 5.86 0.24
CA LEU A 182 25.58 6.17 -1.19
C LEU A 182 27.02 6.31 -1.69
N GLY A 183 27.95 6.76 -0.85
CA GLY A 183 29.34 7.03 -1.23
C GLY A 183 30.02 5.83 -1.89
N PRO A 184 30.04 4.64 -1.25
CA PRO A 184 30.62 3.43 -1.85
C PRO A 184 29.93 3.01 -3.16
N LEU A 185 28.60 3.18 -3.26
CA LEU A 185 27.83 2.82 -4.46
C LEU A 185 28.17 3.72 -5.65
N ILE A 186 28.30 5.03 -5.39
CA ILE A 186 28.69 6.02 -6.40
C ILE A 186 30.14 5.81 -6.80
N LEU A 187 31.04 5.58 -5.85
CA LEU A 187 32.46 5.32 -6.13
C LEU A 187 32.63 4.08 -7.01
N LYS A 188 31.96 2.97 -6.66
CA LYS A 188 31.98 1.76 -7.47
C LYS A 188 31.50 2.02 -8.90
N LYS A 189 30.37 2.72 -9.06
CA LYS A 189 29.84 3.10 -10.38
C LYS A 189 30.79 4.01 -11.15
N ALA A 190 31.44 4.97 -10.49
CA ALA A 190 32.38 5.88 -11.12
C ALA A 190 33.64 5.16 -11.61
N VAL A 191 34.16 4.21 -10.83
CA VAL A 191 35.29 3.35 -11.22
C VAL A 191 34.92 2.47 -12.40
N GLU A 192 33.71 1.90 -12.43
CA GLU A 192 33.25 1.02 -13.51
C GLU A 192 32.82 1.77 -14.79
N TYR A 193 32.45 3.04 -14.69
CA TYR A 193 31.97 3.87 -15.80
C TYR A 193 32.91 3.89 -17.02
N PRO A 194 34.22 4.18 -16.90
CA PRO A 194 35.14 4.17 -18.04
C PRO A 194 35.35 2.79 -18.66
N PHE A 195 35.04 1.70 -17.94
CA PHE A 195 35.19 0.31 -18.41
C PHE A 195 33.88 -0.29 -18.93
N ARG A 196 32.81 0.51 -19.04
CA ARG A 196 31.51 0.02 -19.49
C ARG A 196 31.55 -0.32 -20.97
N LYS A 197 31.54 -1.62 -21.30
CA LYS A 197 31.40 -2.10 -22.68
C LYS A 197 30.10 -1.55 -23.30
N LYS A 198 30.14 -1.17 -24.59
CA LYS A 198 28.99 -0.62 -25.32
C LYS A 198 27.74 -1.48 -25.05
N THR A 199 26.72 -0.86 -24.46
CA THR A 199 25.39 -1.49 -24.31
C THR A 199 24.79 -1.76 -25.68
N VAL A 200 24.58 -3.03 -26.00
CA VAL A 200 23.85 -3.44 -27.20
C VAL A 200 22.36 -3.25 -26.94
N GLN A 201 21.70 -2.46 -27.78
CA GLN A 201 20.25 -2.30 -27.69
C GLN A 201 19.56 -3.60 -28.11
N HIS A 202 18.84 -4.21 -27.19
CA HIS A 202 17.98 -5.35 -27.48
C HIS A 202 16.55 -4.85 -27.63
N TRP A 203 15.97 -5.05 -28.81
CA TRP A 203 14.56 -4.80 -29.04
C TRP A 203 13.81 -6.11 -28.83
N LYS A 204 12.78 -6.10 -27.99
CA LYS A 204 11.81 -7.20 -27.88
C LYS A 204 10.53 -6.73 -28.53
N ILE A 205 10.14 -7.37 -29.62
CA ILE A 205 8.86 -7.14 -30.29
C ILE A 205 7.92 -8.22 -29.78
N ALA A 206 6.85 -7.83 -29.08
CA ALA A 206 5.75 -8.71 -28.76
C ALA A 206 4.66 -8.48 -29.82
N VAL A 207 4.30 -9.54 -30.55
CA VAL A 207 3.17 -9.53 -31.48
C VAL A 207 2.00 -10.23 -30.79
N ARG A 208 0.88 -9.53 -30.62
CA ARG A 208 -0.36 -10.13 -30.16
C ARG A 208 -1.07 -10.76 -31.36
N THR A 209 -1.13 -12.10 -31.39
CA THR A 209 -1.93 -12.86 -32.35
C THR A 209 -3.24 -13.31 -31.69
N GLY A 210 -4.38 -13.06 -32.36
CA GLY A 210 -5.71 -13.47 -31.87
C GLY A 210 -6.51 -12.34 -31.19
N HIS A 211 -6.74 -11.23 -31.89
CA HIS A 211 -7.67 -10.22 -31.40
C HIS A 211 -9.11 -10.74 -31.45
N GLN A 212 -9.72 -10.93 -30.28
CA GLN A 212 -11.15 -10.67 -30.13
C GLN A 212 -11.27 -9.18 -29.78
N LEU A 213 -11.92 -8.40 -30.65
CA LEU A 213 -12.20 -6.99 -30.40
C LEU A 213 -13.11 -6.88 -29.18
N LEU A 214 -12.67 -6.18 -28.13
CA LEU A 214 -13.44 -6.05 -26.89
C LEU A 214 -14.64 -5.10 -27.02
N PHE A 215 -14.81 -4.40 -28.15
CA PHE A 215 -16.01 -3.61 -28.45
C PHE A 215 -16.21 -3.55 -29.97
N GLU A 216 -17.35 -4.04 -30.47
CA GLU A 216 -17.84 -3.67 -31.80
C GLU A 216 -18.47 -2.27 -31.71
N PHE A 217 -17.75 -1.24 -32.16
CA PHE A 217 -18.40 0.02 -32.51
C PHE A 217 -19.15 -0.18 -33.82
N ARG A 218 -20.44 -0.54 -33.73
CA ARG A 218 -21.35 -0.53 -34.88
C ARG A 218 -21.69 0.92 -35.23
N LEU A 219 -20.81 1.57 -36.00
CA LEU A 219 -21.16 2.78 -36.71
C LEU A 219 -22.13 2.40 -37.84
N MET A 220 -23.43 2.61 -37.61
CA MET A 220 -24.41 2.70 -38.70
C MET A 220 -24.07 3.93 -39.54
N TRP A 221 -23.36 3.72 -40.64
CA TRP A 221 -23.37 4.67 -41.75
C TRP A 221 -24.47 4.25 -42.72
N THR A 222 -25.49 5.09 -42.82
CA THR A 222 -26.39 5.10 -43.96
C THR A 222 -25.58 5.36 -45.23
N SER A 223 -25.99 4.64 -46.27
CA SER A 223 -25.43 4.54 -47.60
C SER A 223 -25.09 5.89 -48.23
N LEU A 224 -23.85 6.01 -48.71
CA LEU A 224 -23.51 6.84 -49.87
C LEU A 224 -22.45 6.12 -50.69
N THR A 225 -22.91 5.66 -51.85
CA THR A 225 -22.14 5.10 -52.95
C THR A 225 -21.08 6.11 -53.40
N PHE A 226 -19.81 5.71 -53.39
CA PHE A 226 -18.82 6.30 -54.28
C PHE A 226 -17.89 5.22 -54.85
N VAL A 227 -17.83 5.22 -56.17
CA VAL A 227 -17.09 4.31 -57.03
C VAL A 227 -15.61 4.70 -57.03
N GLY A 228 -14.73 3.70 -56.90
CA GLY A 228 -13.37 3.70 -57.45
C GLY A 228 -12.31 4.51 -56.71
N LEU A 229 -11.34 3.84 -56.08
CA LEU A 229 -10.03 3.55 -56.68
C LEU A 229 -9.13 2.93 -55.59
N SER A 230 -8.58 1.75 -55.90
CA SER A 230 -7.65 1.01 -55.06
C SER A 230 -6.29 1.70 -54.97
N LEU A 231 -5.84 2.07 -53.77
CA LEU A 231 -4.42 2.25 -53.44
C LEU A 231 -4.19 1.88 -51.96
N ARG A 232 -3.53 0.73 -51.72
CA ARG A 232 -3.11 0.29 -50.39
C ARG A 232 -1.94 1.15 -49.91
N LYS A 233 -2.08 1.79 -48.75
CA LYS A 233 -0.96 2.24 -47.91
C LYS A 233 -1.24 1.83 -46.47
N THR A 234 -0.49 0.85 -45.99
CA THR A 234 -0.38 0.53 -44.56
C THR A 234 0.53 1.56 -43.90
N THR A 235 -0.02 2.42 -43.05
CA THR A 235 0.75 3.30 -42.16
C THR A 235 0.72 2.72 -40.75
N SER A 236 1.89 2.30 -40.25
CA SER A 236 2.13 2.01 -38.85
C SER A 236 2.29 3.33 -38.07
N GLY A 237 1.36 3.60 -37.14
CA GLY A 237 1.42 4.75 -36.24
C GLY A 237 2.26 4.44 -35.00
N LEU A 238 3.36 5.16 -34.81
CA LEU A 238 4.18 5.13 -33.60
C LEU A 238 3.67 6.22 -32.64
N ILE A 239 3.06 5.83 -31.51
CA ILE A 239 2.66 6.79 -30.46
C ILE A 239 3.84 6.97 -29.50
N ARG A 240 4.39 8.18 -29.46
CA ARG A 240 5.27 8.66 -28.37
C ARG A 240 4.53 9.76 -27.60
N SER A 241 4.36 9.61 -26.30
CA SER A 241 4.00 10.72 -25.41
C SER A 241 5.15 11.01 -24.45
N ARG A 242 5.48 12.30 -24.32
CA ARG A 242 6.26 12.88 -23.23
C ARG A 242 5.37 13.94 -22.59
N SER A 243 5.21 13.91 -21.28
CA SER A 243 4.63 15.02 -20.52
C SER A 243 5.57 15.42 -19.39
N SER A 244 5.83 16.72 -19.34
CA SER A 244 6.49 17.46 -18.26
C SER A 244 5.47 18.48 -17.78
N ILE A 245 5.22 18.60 -16.47
CA ILE A 245 4.63 19.79 -15.83
C ILE A 245 5.08 19.88 -14.36
N LYS A 246 5.23 21.14 -13.93
CA LYS A 246 5.74 21.71 -12.68
C LYS A 246 4.79 21.56 -11.48
N GLU A 247 5.37 21.56 -10.28
CA GLU A 247 4.71 21.59 -8.96
C GLU A 247 4.20 22.98 -8.53
N SER A 248 3.13 22.98 -7.73
CA SER A 248 2.83 24.03 -6.74
C SER A 248 2.19 23.43 -5.49
N ALA A 249 2.64 23.88 -4.32
CA ALA A 249 2.37 23.33 -2.99
C ALA A 249 1.04 23.80 -2.36
N GLY A 250 0.44 22.95 -1.51
CA GLY A 250 -0.71 23.27 -0.64
C GLY A 250 -0.75 22.39 0.63
N ARG A 251 -1.16 22.99 1.76
CA ARG A 251 -1.16 22.45 3.15
C ARG A 251 -2.18 21.33 3.40
N PHE A 252 -1.89 20.46 4.39
CA PHE A 252 -2.68 19.29 4.77
C PHE A 252 -3.60 19.51 5.99
N SER A 253 -4.83 18.99 5.91
CA SER A 253 -5.71 18.58 7.02
C SER A 253 -6.10 17.11 6.77
N THR A 254 -6.24 16.26 7.80
CA THR A 254 -6.48 14.81 7.63
C THR A 254 -7.77 14.38 8.33
N THR A 255 -8.75 13.92 7.55
CA THR A 255 -10.03 13.34 8.01
C THR A 255 -9.92 11.82 8.21
N ILE A 256 -10.57 11.28 9.24
CA ILE A 256 -10.66 9.82 9.48
C ILE A 256 -12.00 9.32 8.95
N THR A 257 -11.98 8.21 8.21
CA THR A 257 -13.19 7.52 7.77
C THR A 257 -13.23 6.13 8.38
N ILE A 258 -14.38 5.78 8.97
CA ILE A 258 -14.65 4.48 9.57
C ILE A 258 -15.60 3.73 8.62
N GLN A 259 -15.20 2.54 8.15
CA GLN A 259 -16.04 1.68 7.31
C GLN A 259 -16.74 0.62 8.17
N ASN A 260 -18.08 0.61 8.13
CA ASN A 260 -18.89 -0.57 8.44
C ASN A 260 -19.23 -1.26 7.11
N ALA A 261 -18.76 -2.50 6.92
CA ALA A 261 -19.12 -3.33 5.77
C ALA A 261 -19.76 -4.63 6.27
N ALA A 262 -21.09 -4.69 6.24
CA ALA A 262 -21.83 -5.94 6.31
C ALA A 262 -21.85 -6.54 4.89
N LEU A 263 -21.18 -7.68 4.70
CA LEU A 263 -21.20 -8.45 3.46
C LEU A 263 -22.27 -9.54 3.56
N GLU A 264 -23.47 -9.29 3.04
CA GLU A 264 -24.44 -10.35 2.75
C GLU A 264 -24.02 -11.08 1.47
N LEU A 265 -23.46 -12.27 1.62
CA LEU A 265 -23.17 -13.17 0.51
C LEU A 265 -24.38 -14.07 0.25
N HIS A 266 -25.17 -13.77 -0.79
CA HIS A 266 -26.16 -14.72 -1.29
C HIS A 266 -25.48 -15.87 -2.05
N ALA A 267 -25.74 -17.11 -1.60
CA ALA A 267 -25.35 -18.31 -2.31
C ALA A 267 -26.13 -18.46 -3.64
N PRO A 268 -25.50 -18.92 -4.74
CA PRO A 268 -26.21 -19.16 -5.98
C PRO A 268 -27.17 -20.35 -5.86
N LYS A 269 -28.44 -20.14 -6.24
CA LYS A 269 -29.45 -21.19 -6.36
C LYS A 269 -29.02 -22.24 -7.40
N SER A 270 -29.04 -23.51 -7.01
CA SER A 270 -28.84 -24.65 -7.91
C SER A 270 -29.93 -24.68 -8.99
N ARG A 271 -29.54 -24.83 -10.25
CA ARG A 271 -30.46 -25.16 -11.35
C ARG A 271 -30.73 -26.67 -11.35
N PRO A 272 -31.98 -27.12 -11.52
CA PRO A 272 -32.25 -28.54 -11.77
C PRO A 272 -31.86 -28.89 -13.21
N MET A 273 -31.23 -30.06 -13.40
CA MET A 273 -31.01 -30.65 -14.72
C MET A 273 -32.36 -31.01 -15.34
N ALA A 274 -32.57 -30.59 -16.59
CA ALA A 274 -33.66 -31.06 -17.43
C ALA A 274 -33.40 -32.52 -17.84
N ARG A 275 -34.50 -33.26 -17.98
CA ARG A 275 -34.59 -34.70 -18.30
C ARG A 275 -33.90 -35.08 -19.60
#